data_AF-A0A0D3GS97-F1
#
_entry.id   AF-A0A0D3GS97-F1
#
_cell.length_a   1.000
_cell.length_b   1.000
_cell.length_c   1.000
_cell.angle_alpha   90.00
_cell.angle_beta   90.00
_cell.angle_gamma   90.00
#
_symmetry.space_group_name_H-M   'P 1'
#
loop_
_entity.id
_entity.type
_entity.pdbx_description
1 polymer ?
#
loop_
_entity_poly.entity_id
_entity_poly.type
_entity_poly.pdbx_seq_one_letter_code
_entity_poly.pdbx_strand_id
1 'polypeptide(L)'
;MASPAWQPPHRLQPPPPAQLDLTDELLEEVFVRLPTAADLARASTACASFRRLITGHAFLRRFRRLHPPPVLGILAAGFLAAQPPHPSAAAARALADPDAADFSCSFLPSRDRWCLRHFSDGRYLLSAIPERSDPAPDHRALVREFAVCDPLYRRYLLLPPIPDDLASVVNQSEIVNFEPFLCPATEDEEDTMFRVICLAQCEAKLVAFTYSRCSGQWHAVEFDGWRDLTRGTSNPFPSGEPELSGRYYAHGCFCWVMHWVNKLLVLDARSFEFSSIDLPPGPSSRRMVIVEALEGKLGLFTLCNDNALYYFLWYDILENDDEGALQWCMKEIIPLHENFNYNILGVAGGYLLLQGFPHDFRPKKLCFH
;
A
#
# COMPACT_ATOMS: atom_id res chain seq x y z
N MET A 1 -85.31 -41.68 3.27
CA MET A 1 -84.25 -41.30 2.30
C MET A 1 -83.50 -40.11 2.90
N ALA A 2 -82.26 -40.31 3.33
CA ALA A 2 -81.41 -39.23 3.87
C ALA A 2 -80.46 -38.76 2.76
N SER A 3 -80.39 -37.44 2.55
CA SER A 3 -79.51 -36.82 1.55
C SER A 3 -78.02 -36.96 1.91
N PRO A 4 -77.10 -37.07 0.93
CA PRO A 4 -75.68 -37.23 1.20
C PRO A 4 -75.04 -35.90 1.63
N ALA A 5 -74.11 -35.99 2.58
CA ALA A 5 -73.33 -34.86 3.08
C ALA A 5 -72.32 -34.36 2.04
N TRP A 6 -72.21 -33.05 1.91
CA TRP A 6 -71.27 -32.35 1.03
C TRP A 6 -69.85 -32.41 1.62
N GLN A 7 -68.85 -32.86 0.85
CA GLN A 7 -67.43 -32.78 1.22
C GLN A 7 -66.77 -31.57 0.54
N PRO A 8 -65.99 -30.74 1.27
CA PRO A 8 -65.29 -29.61 0.67
C PRO A 8 -64.10 -30.09 -0.18
N PRO A 9 -63.74 -29.36 -1.26
CA PRO A 9 -62.62 -29.73 -2.11
C PRO A 9 -61.29 -29.64 -1.35
N HIS A 10 -60.44 -30.66 -1.54
CA HIS A 10 -59.08 -30.68 -1.04
C HIS A 10 -58.33 -29.44 -1.52
N ARG A 11 -57.90 -28.60 -0.56
CA ARG A 11 -57.04 -27.45 -0.81
C ARG A 11 -55.68 -28.02 -1.27
N LEU A 12 -55.38 -27.93 -2.57
CA LEU A 12 -54.06 -28.24 -3.11
C LEU A 12 -53.04 -27.37 -2.37
N GLN A 13 -52.18 -27.99 -1.55
CA GLN A 13 -51.03 -27.30 -0.98
C GLN A 13 -50.13 -26.82 -2.14
N PRO A 14 -49.66 -25.57 -2.12
CA PRO A 14 -48.63 -25.16 -3.06
C PRO A 14 -47.42 -26.08 -2.88
N PRO A 15 -46.74 -26.51 -3.97
CA PRO A 15 -45.54 -27.31 -3.85
C PRO A 15 -44.55 -26.57 -2.94
N PRO A 16 -43.81 -27.28 -2.06
CA PRO A 16 -42.76 -26.65 -1.28
C PRO A 16 -41.82 -25.92 -2.25
N PRO A 17 -41.31 -24.72 -1.89
CA PRO A 17 -40.35 -24.03 -2.74
C PRO A 17 -39.24 -25.01 -3.06
N ALA A 18 -38.98 -25.22 -4.36
CA ALA A 18 -37.85 -26.02 -4.79
C ALA A 18 -36.59 -25.34 -4.25
N GLN A 19 -36.10 -25.78 -3.10
CA GLN A 19 -34.74 -25.53 -2.71
C GLN A 19 -33.90 -26.24 -3.76
N LEU A 20 -33.38 -25.46 -4.70
CA LEU A 20 -32.15 -25.82 -5.36
C LEU A 20 -31.15 -26.04 -4.22
N ASP A 21 -30.89 -27.31 -3.89
CA ASP A 21 -29.72 -27.71 -3.08
C ASP A 21 -28.48 -27.41 -3.92
N LEU A 22 -28.22 -26.11 -4.11
CA LEU A 22 -26.95 -25.60 -4.54
C LEU A 22 -25.99 -25.90 -3.40
N THR A 23 -24.96 -26.68 -3.70
CA THR A 23 -23.90 -26.95 -2.73
C THR A 23 -23.23 -25.63 -2.36
N ASP A 24 -22.63 -25.58 -1.17
CA ASP A 24 -21.93 -24.39 -0.67
C ASP A 24 -20.88 -23.92 -1.70
N GLU A 25 -20.23 -24.83 -2.44
CA GLU A 25 -19.26 -24.51 -3.49
C GLU A 25 -19.89 -23.76 -4.67
N LEU A 26 -21.09 -24.16 -5.12
CA LEU A 26 -21.78 -23.47 -6.22
C LEU A 26 -22.27 -22.08 -5.81
N LEU A 27 -22.70 -21.92 -4.56
CA LEU A 27 -23.06 -20.62 -4.02
C LEU A 27 -21.85 -19.69 -3.94
N GLU A 28 -20.69 -20.20 -3.51
CA GLU A 28 -19.44 -19.45 -3.54
C GLU A 28 -19.06 -19.02 -4.96
N GLU A 29 -19.21 -19.89 -5.97
CA GLU A 29 -18.97 -19.53 -7.38
C GLU A 29 -19.89 -18.41 -7.88
N VAL A 30 -21.14 -18.38 -7.41
CA VAL A 30 -22.09 -17.31 -7.74
C VAL A 30 -21.72 -16.02 -7.03
N PHE A 31 -21.51 -16.07 -5.71
CA PHE A 31 -21.21 -14.88 -4.91
C PHE A 31 -19.89 -14.24 -5.29
N VAL A 32 -18.87 -15.03 -5.63
CA VAL A 32 -17.56 -14.48 -5.98
C VAL A 32 -17.59 -13.71 -7.30
N ARG A 33 -18.58 -13.95 -8.16
CA ARG A 33 -18.77 -13.24 -9.44
C ARG A 33 -19.64 -12.00 -9.32
N LEU A 34 -20.16 -11.69 -8.13
CA LEU A 34 -20.88 -10.44 -7.91
C LEU A 34 -19.92 -9.26 -8.17
N PRO A 35 -20.31 -8.27 -8.98
CA PRO A 35 -19.39 -7.25 -9.49
C PRO A 35 -18.98 -6.22 -8.44
N THR A 36 -19.72 -6.12 -7.32
CA THR A 36 -19.46 -5.11 -6.29
C THR A 36 -19.50 -5.69 -4.89
N ALA A 37 -18.67 -5.15 -4.00
CA ALA A 37 -18.72 -5.46 -2.57
C ALA A 37 -20.10 -5.12 -1.95
N ALA A 38 -20.83 -4.17 -2.52
CA ALA A 38 -22.17 -3.82 -2.07
C ALA A 38 -23.21 -4.91 -2.39
N ASP A 39 -23.14 -5.54 -3.57
CA ASP A 39 -23.97 -6.70 -3.92
C ASP A 39 -23.67 -7.88 -3.00
N LEU A 40 -22.38 -8.12 -2.75
CA LEU A 40 -21.93 -9.16 -1.83
C LEU A 40 -22.43 -8.92 -0.40
N ALA A 41 -22.36 -7.67 0.08
CA ALA A 41 -22.91 -7.28 1.37
C ALA A 41 -24.42 -7.55 1.43
N ARG A 42 -25.19 -7.17 0.39
CA ARG A 42 -26.63 -7.47 0.31
C ARG A 42 -26.90 -8.98 0.37
N ALA A 43 -26.16 -9.79 -0.39
CA ALA A 43 -26.30 -11.25 -0.36
C ALA A 43 -26.04 -11.83 1.05
N SER A 44 -25.04 -11.31 1.77
CA SER A 44 -24.74 -11.74 3.15
C SER A 44 -25.84 -11.37 4.18
N THR A 45 -26.72 -10.43 3.84
CA THR A 45 -27.89 -10.10 4.69
C THR A 45 -29.10 -10.98 4.43
N ALA A 46 -29.13 -11.76 3.34
CA ALA A 46 -30.29 -12.55 2.96
C ALA A 46 -30.53 -13.74 3.91
N CYS A 47 -29.48 -14.45 4.33
CA CYS A 47 -29.58 -15.53 5.30
C CYS A 47 -28.24 -15.84 6.01
N ALA A 48 -28.31 -16.59 7.12
CA ALA A 48 -27.14 -16.97 7.91
C ALA A 48 -26.13 -17.85 7.14
N SER A 49 -26.61 -18.76 6.28
CA SER A 49 -25.74 -19.62 5.46
C SER A 49 -24.94 -18.80 4.44
N PHE A 50 -25.58 -17.85 3.74
CA PHE A 50 -24.88 -16.97 2.80
C PHE A 50 -23.89 -16.08 3.52
N ARG A 51 -24.28 -15.53 4.68
CA ARG A 51 -23.35 -14.76 5.51
C ARG A 51 -22.11 -15.59 5.84
N ARG A 52 -22.28 -16.81 6.35
CA ARG A 52 -21.18 -17.70 6.71
C ARG A 52 -20.21 -17.91 5.54
N LEU A 53 -20.73 -18.23 4.35
CA LEU A 53 -19.92 -18.43 3.15
C LEU A 53 -19.18 -17.16 2.76
N ILE A 54 -19.90 -16.05 2.65
CA ILE A 54 -19.36 -14.75 2.21
C ILE A 54 -18.32 -14.19 3.19
N THR A 55 -18.51 -14.39 4.49
CA THR A 55 -17.55 -13.94 5.51
C THR A 55 -16.37 -14.89 5.68
N GLY A 56 -16.35 -16.02 4.98
CA GLY A 56 -15.26 -16.98 5.03
C GLY A 56 -13.96 -16.40 4.46
N HIS A 57 -12.83 -16.64 5.13
CA HIS A 57 -11.53 -16.12 4.71
C HIS A 57 -11.14 -16.55 3.30
N ALA A 58 -11.33 -17.83 2.95
CA ALA A 58 -11.01 -18.36 1.63
C ALA A 58 -11.83 -17.66 0.53
N PHE A 59 -13.13 -17.45 0.77
CA PHE A 59 -14.03 -16.75 -0.14
C PHE A 59 -13.61 -15.29 -0.33
N LEU A 60 -13.38 -14.54 0.76
CA LEU A 60 -12.99 -13.12 0.70
C LEU A 60 -11.65 -12.93 -0.02
N ARG A 61 -10.67 -13.81 0.22
CA ARG A 61 -9.38 -13.79 -0.49
C ARG A 61 -9.59 -13.97 -1.98
N ARG A 62 -10.41 -14.93 -2.37
CA ARG A 62 -10.73 -15.19 -3.78
C ARG A 62 -11.48 -14.02 -4.42
N PHE A 63 -12.42 -13.42 -3.70
CA PHE A 63 -13.14 -12.23 -4.14
C PHE A 63 -12.19 -11.05 -4.38
N ARG A 64 -11.29 -10.72 -3.43
CA ARG A 64 -10.30 -9.64 -3.58
C ARG A 64 -9.33 -9.88 -4.75
N ARG A 65 -9.00 -11.15 -5.05
CA ARG A 65 -8.15 -11.49 -6.19
C ARG A 65 -8.84 -11.27 -7.54
N LEU A 66 -10.16 -11.50 -7.59
CA LEU A 66 -10.96 -11.34 -8.81
C LEU A 66 -11.42 -9.88 -9.01
N HIS A 67 -11.61 -9.14 -7.92
CA HIS A 67 -12.12 -7.79 -7.93
C HIS A 67 -11.10 -6.83 -7.31
N PRO A 68 -10.47 -5.97 -8.13
CA PRO A 68 -9.58 -4.93 -7.62
C PRO A 68 -10.27 -4.09 -6.53
N PRO A 69 -9.59 -3.77 -5.42
CA PRO A 69 -10.18 -2.94 -4.37
C PRO A 69 -10.61 -1.58 -4.95
N PRO A 70 -11.84 -1.12 -4.68
CA PRO A 70 -12.30 0.17 -5.19
C PRO A 70 -11.51 1.31 -4.53
N VAL A 71 -11.09 2.29 -5.31
CA VAL A 71 -10.51 3.53 -4.78
C VAL A 71 -11.62 4.32 -4.07
N LEU A 72 -11.46 4.51 -2.76
CA LEU A 72 -12.40 5.26 -1.93
C LEU A 72 -12.01 6.73 -1.78
N GLY A 73 -10.74 7.07 -1.96
CA GLY A 73 -10.26 8.44 -1.78
C GLY A 73 -8.74 8.50 -1.61
N ILE A 74 -8.26 9.69 -1.29
CA ILE A 74 -6.84 9.97 -1.07
C ILE A 74 -6.66 10.41 0.38
N LEU A 75 -5.70 9.81 1.08
CA LEU A 75 -5.27 10.25 2.40
C LEU A 75 -4.12 11.25 2.26
N ALA A 76 -4.35 12.49 2.69
CA ALA A 76 -3.35 13.55 2.75
C ALA A 76 -3.41 14.21 4.15
N ALA A 77 -3.54 15.53 4.25
CA ALA A 77 -3.86 16.20 5.53
C ALA A 77 -5.23 15.77 6.12
N GLY A 78 -6.05 15.08 5.33
CA GLY A 78 -7.30 14.43 5.73
C GLY A 78 -7.72 13.41 4.67
N PHE A 79 -8.92 12.83 4.82
CA PHE A 79 -9.47 11.90 3.85
C PHE A 79 -10.26 12.63 2.75
N LEU A 80 -9.72 12.65 1.54
CA LEU A 80 -10.35 13.19 0.35
C LEU A 80 -11.18 12.09 -0.32
N ALA A 81 -12.45 12.00 0.07
CA ALA A 81 -13.39 11.02 -0.47
C ALA A 81 -13.61 11.17 -1.97
N ALA A 82 -13.68 10.04 -2.68
CA ALA A 82 -14.10 10.00 -4.08
C ALA A 82 -15.50 10.63 -4.24
N GLN A 83 -15.65 11.50 -5.24
CA GLN A 83 -16.89 12.26 -5.49
C GLN A 83 -17.65 11.74 -6.72
N PRO A 84 -18.97 12.00 -6.82
CA PRO A 84 -19.71 11.70 -8.05
C PRO A 84 -19.06 12.37 -9.28
N PRO A 85 -19.08 11.73 -10.45
CA PRO A 85 -19.78 10.49 -10.80
C PRO A 85 -19.02 9.18 -10.50
N HIS A 86 -17.94 9.21 -9.69
CA HIS A 86 -17.15 8.01 -9.39
C HIS A 86 -17.99 6.89 -8.75
N PRO A 87 -17.87 5.62 -9.17
CA PRO A 87 -18.67 4.50 -8.65
C PRO A 87 -18.60 4.33 -7.13
N SER A 88 -17.42 4.60 -6.54
CA SER A 88 -17.21 4.49 -5.09
C SER A 88 -17.76 5.64 -4.26
N ALA A 89 -18.35 6.68 -4.86
CA ALA A 89 -18.66 7.92 -4.15
C ALA A 89 -19.59 7.74 -2.93
N ALA A 90 -20.54 6.80 -3.00
CA ALA A 90 -21.42 6.50 -1.88
C ALA A 90 -20.66 5.85 -0.71
N ALA A 91 -19.81 4.86 -0.99
CA ALA A 91 -18.99 4.19 0.02
C ALA A 91 -17.93 5.15 0.60
N ALA A 92 -17.32 5.98 -0.24
CA ALA A 92 -16.36 6.99 0.16
C ALA A 92 -16.98 8.02 1.11
N ARG A 93 -18.21 8.48 0.84
CA ARG A 93 -18.93 9.40 1.72
C ARG A 93 -19.28 8.76 3.07
N ALA A 94 -19.72 7.50 3.05
CA ALA A 94 -19.99 6.77 4.28
C ALA A 94 -18.72 6.60 5.13
N LEU A 95 -17.57 6.38 4.49
CA LEU A 95 -16.28 6.27 5.16
C LEU A 95 -15.75 7.62 5.68
N ALA A 96 -16.09 8.72 5.01
CA ALA A 96 -15.71 10.07 5.44
C ALA A 96 -16.50 10.57 6.66
N ASP A 97 -17.56 9.85 7.05
CA ASP A 97 -18.28 10.13 8.28
C ASP A 97 -17.34 9.96 9.49
N PRO A 98 -17.16 10.99 10.34
CA PRO A 98 -16.32 10.90 11.54
C PRO A 98 -16.73 9.77 12.50
N ASP A 99 -18.00 9.34 12.47
CA ASP A 99 -18.46 8.22 13.28
C ASP A 99 -18.04 6.87 12.68
N ALA A 100 -17.88 6.79 11.35
CA ALA A 100 -17.50 5.57 10.65
C ALA A 100 -16.00 5.26 10.75
N ALA A 101 -15.13 6.27 10.69
CA ALA A 101 -13.69 6.09 10.77
C ALA A 101 -13.00 7.28 11.44
N ASP A 102 -12.05 6.99 12.32
CA ASP A 102 -11.20 7.99 12.94
C ASP A 102 -9.80 7.96 12.34
N PHE A 103 -9.63 8.61 11.19
CA PHE A 103 -8.34 8.73 10.52
C PHE A 103 -7.32 9.58 11.29
N SER A 104 -7.78 10.34 12.28
CA SER A 104 -6.89 11.08 13.17
C SER A 104 -6.26 10.18 14.23
N CYS A 105 -6.77 8.96 14.44
CA CYS A 105 -6.37 8.05 15.52
C CYS A 105 -6.51 8.68 16.92
N SER A 106 -7.55 9.47 17.17
CA SER A 106 -7.77 10.16 18.46
C SER A 106 -7.94 9.21 19.65
N PHE A 107 -8.30 7.95 19.38
CA PHE A 107 -8.40 6.87 20.37
C PHE A 107 -7.04 6.38 20.90
N LEU A 108 -5.92 6.79 20.30
CA LEU A 108 -4.58 6.43 20.76
C LEU A 108 -4.20 7.27 22.01
N PRO A 109 -3.70 6.65 23.10
CA PRO A 109 -3.30 7.39 24.28
C PRO A 109 -2.20 8.42 23.99
N SER A 110 -2.37 9.64 24.52
CA SER A 110 -1.45 10.78 24.31
C SER A 110 -1.20 11.03 22.81
N ARG A 111 -2.26 11.18 22.01
CA ARG A 111 -2.18 11.24 20.54
C ARG A 111 -1.14 12.24 20.00
N ASP A 112 -0.93 13.33 20.70
CA ASP A 112 0.05 14.38 20.44
C ASP A 112 1.50 13.88 20.42
N ARG A 113 1.82 12.74 21.06
CA ARG A 113 3.16 12.13 20.99
C ARG A 113 3.43 11.32 19.74
N TRP A 114 2.43 11.11 18.88
CA TRP A 114 2.52 10.16 17.77
C TRP A 114 2.52 10.88 16.42
N CYS A 115 3.48 10.54 15.56
CA CYS A 115 3.54 11.03 14.19
C CYS A 115 3.15 9.91 13.22
N LEU A 116 2.29 10.21 12.25
CA LEU A 116 1.88 9.25 11.23
C LEU A 116 3.03 9.00 10.26
N ARG A 117 3.34 7.72 9.99
CA ARG A 117 4.48 7.33 9.13
C ARG A 117 4.06 6.60 7.86
N HIS A 118 3.10 5.68 7.95
CA HIS A 118 2.68 4.89 6.80
C HIS A 118 1.23 4.43 6.94
N PHE A 119 0.56 4.23 5.80
CA PHE A 119 -0.75 3.59 5.74
C PHE A 119 -0.69 2.45 4.73
N SER A 120 -1.10 1.25 5.15
CA SER A 120 -1.20 0.09 4.27
C SER A 120 -2.26 -0.87 4.80
N ASP A 121 -3.02 -1.51 3.93
CA ASP A 121 -4.07 -2.47 4.25
C ASP A 121 -5.03 -2.01 5.36
N GLY A 122 -5.47 -0.75 5.31
CA GLY A 122 -6.39 -0.20 6.29
C GLY A 122 -5.76 0.11 7.65
N ARG A 123 -4.45 -0.05 7.81
CA ARG A 123 -3.73 0.18 9.07
C ARG A 123 -2.78 1.36 8.95
N TYR A 124 -2.71 2.16 10.01
CA TYR A 124 -1.71 3.20 10.20
C TYR A 124 -0.55 2.69 11.03
N LEU A 125 0.66 3.05 10.62
CA LEU A 125 1.84 3.01 11.48
C LEU A 125 2.16 4.41 11.94
N LEU A 126 2.30 4.56 13.26
CA LEU A 126 2.74 5.78 13.90
C LEU A 126 4.03 5.52 14.67
N SER A 127 4.88 6.54 14.76
CA SER A 127 6.10 6.51 15.56
C SER A 127 6.04 7.59 16.63
N ALA A 128 6.66 7.36 17.78
CA ALA A 128 6.73 8.38 18.83
C ALA A 128 7.56 9.59 18.37
N ILE A 129 7.16 10.79 18.79
CA ILE A 129 7.89 12.04 18.62
C ILE A 129 8.83 12.16 19.83
N PRO A 130 10.17 12.27 19.62
CA PRO A 130 11.10 12.40 20.73
C PRO A 130 10.80 13.67 21.55
N GLU A 131 10.92 13.59 22.88
CA GLU A 131 10.67 14.74 23.76
C GLU A 131 11.53 15.95 23.34
N ARG A 132 10.89 17.13 23.22
CA ARG A 132 11.49 18.40 22.76
C ARG A 132 11.81 18.51 21.26
N SER A 133 11.32 17.60 20.44
CA SER A 133 11.40 17.72 18.97
C SER A 133 10.21 18.48 18.40
N ASP A 134 10.40 19.09 17.23
CA ASP A 134 9.32 19.62 16.41
C ASP A 134 8.29 18.50 16.13
N PRO A 135 6.97 18.77 16.06
CA PRO A 135 5.99 17.81 15.59
C PRO A 135 6.26 17.24 14.18
N ALA A 136 7.06 17.92 13.36
CA ALA A 136 7.55 17.37 12.10
C ALA A 136 8.45 16.13 12.34
N PRO A 137 8.26 15.02 11.60
CA PRO A 137 9.06 13.82 11.80
C PRO A 137 10.52 14.06 11.41
N ASP A 138 11.44 14.06 12.39
CA ASP A 138 12.87 14.04 12.10
C ASP A 138 13.25 12.69 11.47
N HIS A 139 13.48 12.72 10.15
CA HIS A 139 13.86 11.57 9.36
C HIS A 139 15.26 11.03 9.72
N ARG A 140 16.07 11.74 10.50
CA ARG A 140 17.39 11.28 10.96
C ARG A 140 17.36 10.69 12.37
N ALA A 141 16.24 10.85 13.08
CA ALA A 141 16.11 10.31 14.42
C ALA A 141 15.82 8.81 14.40
N LEU A 142 16.58 8.05 15.21
CA LEU A 142 16.30 6.64 15.47
C LEU A 142 15.09 6.52 16.41
N VAL A 143 13.89 6.46 15.84
CA VAL A 143 12.67 6.26 16.61
C VAL A 143 12.50 4.78 16.97
N ARG A 144 12.20 4.51 18.24
CA ARG A 144 12.14 3.13 18.76
C ARG A 144 10.74 2.68 19.13
N GLU A 145 9.82 3.60 19.36
CA GLU A 145 8.46 3.32 19.81
C GLU A 145 7.46 3.50 18.67
N PHE A 146 6.58 2.51 18.50
CA PHE A 146 5.64 2.45 17.40
C PHE A 146 4.26 2.01 17.85
N ALA A 147 3.24 2.51 17.16
CA ALA A 147 1.86 2.09 17.29
C ALA A 147 1.28 1.72 15.93
N VAL A 148 0.57 0.61 15.86
CA VAL A 148 -0.24 0.24 14.70
C VAL A 148 -1.70 0.47 15.04
N CYS A 149 -2.39 1.27 14.24
CA CYS A 149 -3.77 1.66 14.47
C CYS A 149 -4.67 1.22 13.31
N ASP A 150 -5.88 0.83 13.65
CA ASP A 150 -6.97 0.62 12.72
C ASP A 150 -8.00 1.75 12.92
N PRO A 151 -8.07 2.73 12.00
CA PRO A 151 -8.96 3.87 12.11
C PRO A 151 -10.44 3.49 11.96
N LEU A 152 -10.76 2.37 11.29
CA LEU A 152 -12.14 1.92 11.08
C LEU A 152 -12.71 1.36 12.37
N TYR A 153 -11.96 0.46 13.02
CA TYR A 153 -12.42 -0.21 14.23
C TYR A 153 -11.99 0.49 15.52
N ARG A 154 -11.27 1.61 15.41
CA ARG A 154 -10.73 2.41 16.53
C ARG A 154 -9.91 1.56 17.49
N ARG A 155 -9.08 0.68 16.92
CA ARG A 155 -8.20 -0.23 17.64
C ARG A 155 -6.76 0.18 17.45
N TYR A 156 -5.95 -0.03 18.46
CA TYR A 156 -4.51 0.17 18.35
C TYR A 156 -3.75 -0.96 19.02
N LEU A 157 -2.49 -1.09 18.62
CA LEU A 157 -1.52 -1.98 19.20
C LEU A 157 -0.22 -1.21 19.36
N LEU A 158 0.24 -1.08 20.60
CA LEU A 158 1.58 -0.58 20.91
C LEU A 158 2.58 -1.72 20.69
N LEU A 159 3.64 -1.44 19.94
CA LEU A 159 4.70 -2.41 19.74
C LEU A 159 5.71 -2.31 20.89
N PRO A 160 6.39 -3.41 21.25
CA PRO A 160 7.58 -3.28 22.10
C PRO A 160 8.57 -2.32 21.41
N PRO A 161 9.33 -1.52 22.16
CA PRO A 161 10.34 -0.66 21.56
C PRO A 161 11.42 -1.51 20.89
N ILE A 162 12.11 -0.96 19.88
CA ILE A 162 13.32 -1.60 19.35
C ILE A 162 14.32 -1.77 20.53
N PRO A 163 14.74 -3.01 20.86
CA PRO A 163 15.69 -3.28 21.94
C PRO A 163 17.01 -2.53 21.82
N ASP A 164 17.67 -2.23 22.95
CA ASP A 164 18.93 -1.46 22.98
C ASP A 164 20.06 -2.14 22.22
N ASP A 165 20.16 -3.47 22.33
CA ASP A 165 21.16 -4.29 21.65
C ASP A 165 20.99 -4.20 20.12
N LEU A 166 19.76 -4.25 19.61
CA LEU A 166 19.49 -4.04 18.19
C LEU A 166 19.72 -2.59 17.77
N ALA A 167 19.23 -1.63 18.55
CA ALA A 167 19.41 -0.21 18.24
C ALA A 167 20.90 0.18 18.17
N SER A 168 21.77 -0.45 18.97
CA SER A 168 23.21 -0.20 19.01
C SER A 168 23.96 -0.57 17.72
N VAL A 169 23.32 -1.33 16.81
CA VAL A 169 23.88 -1.69 15.49
C VAL A 169 24.07 -0.43 14.61
N VAL A 170 23.30 0.61 14.87
CA VAL A 170 23.32 1.88 14.14
C VAL A 170 23.69 3.02 15.07
N ASN A 171 24.63 3.87 14.65
CA ASN A 171 24.94 5.10 15.35
C ASN A 171 23.99 6.23 14.89
N GLN A 172 23.27 6.85 15.82
CA GLN A 172 22.28 7.89 15.49
C GLN A 172 22.88 9.06 14.71
N SER A 173 24.13 9.44 14.97
CA SER A 173 24.77 10.54 14.24
C SER A 173 25.08 10.24 12.78
N GLU A 174 25.08 8.95 12.40
CA GLU A 174 25.37 8.49 11.03
C GLU A 174 24.11 8.27 10.21
N ILE A 175 22.92 8.35 10.82
CA ILE A 175 21.65 8.14 10.13
C ILE A 175 21.39 9.32 9.19
N VAL A 176 21.28 8.98 7.90
CA VAL A 176 20.90 9.92 6.84
C VAL A 176 19.38 9.90 6.67
N ASN A 177 18.76 8.73 6.79
CA ASN A 177 17.31 8.56 6.70
C ASN A 177 16.85 7.34 7.50
N PHE A 178 15.73 7.46 8.20
CA PHE A 178 15.08 6.43 8.99
C PHE A 178 13.61 6.35 8.61
N GLU A 179 13.28 5.29 7.88
CA GLU A 179 11.98 5.10 7.25
C GLU A 179 11.25 3.88 7.83
N PRO A 180 10.28 4.06 8.75
CA PRO A 180 9.43 3.00 9.26
C PRO A 180 8.16 2.84 8.44
N PHE A 181 7.78 1.59 8.17
CA PHE A 181 6.63 1.25 7.36
C PHE A 181 6.03 -0.11 7.66
N LEU A 182 4.78 -0.28 7.23
CA LEU A 182 4.05 -1.55 7.31
C LEU A 182 4.43 -2.43 6.14
N CYS A 183 4.74 -3.68 6.46
CA CYS A 183 4.81 -4.77 5.51
C CYS A 183 3.53 -5.61 5.64
N PRO A 184 2.76 -5.76 4.55
CA PRO A 184 1.53 -6.53 4.57
C PRO A 184 1.82 -8.02 4.84
N ALA A 185 0.79 -8.73 5.27
CA ALA A 185 0.84 -10.20 5.38
C ALA A 185 1.04 -10.81 4.00
N THR A 186 1.77 -11.93 3.93
CA THR A 186 1.84 -12.70 2.67
C THR A 186 0.50 -13.40 2.41
N GLU A 187 0.23 -13.83 1.18
CA GLU A 187 -1.05 -14.48 0.80
C GLU A 187 -1.41 -15.74 1.63
N ASP A 188 -0.40 -16.34 2.25
CA ASP A 188 -0.48 -17.55 3.07
C ASP A 188 -0.71 -17.26 4.56
N GLU A 189 -0.65 -15.99 4.97
CA GLU A 189 -0.80 -15.54 6.35
C GLU A 189 -2.22 -15.00 6.63
N GLU A 190 -2.61 -14.97 7.90
CA GLU A 190 -3.87 -14.36 8.30
C GLU A 190 -3.84 -12.84 8.09
N ASP A 191 -4.98 -12.24 7.69
CA ASP A 191 -5.13 -10.78 7.51
C ASP A 191 -4.73 -9.97 8.78
N THR A 192 -4.80 -10.61 9.96
CA THR A 192 -4.40 -10.05 11.27
C THR A 192 -2.88 -9.90 11.41
N MET A 193 -2.11 -10.69 10.67
CA MET A 193 -0.65 -10.62 10.65
C MET A 193 -0.20 -9.36 9.91
N PHE A 194 0.93 -8.85 10.37
CA PHE A 194 1.63 -7.75 9.72
C PHE A 194 3.06 -7.74 10.24
N ARG A 195 3.92 -7.03 9.53
CA ARG A 195 5.27 -6.73 9.99
C ARG A 195 5.49 -5.22 9.94
N VAL A 196 6.38 -4.72 10.78
CA VAL A 196 6.87 -3.34 10.70
C VAL A 196 8.34 -3.41 10.36
N ILE A 197 8.73 -2.72 9.30
CA ILE A 197 10.11 -2.59 8.86
C ILE A 197 10.53 -1.15 9.10
N CYS A 198 11.66 -0.94 9.78
CA CYS A 198 12.30 0.36 9.89
C CYS A 198 13.63 0.28 9.15
N LEU A 199 13.72 0.97 8.01
CA LEU A 199 14.94 1.01 7.22
C LEU A 199 15.79 2.20 7.67
N ALA A 200 16.93 1.89 8.28
CA ALA A 200 17.93 2.86 8.71
C ALA A 200 19.04 2.94 7.65
N GLN A 201 19.01 4.01 6.87
CA GLN A 201 20.08 4.36 5.96
C GLN A 201 21.12 5.20 6.71
N CYS A 202 22.31 4.64 6.85
CA CYS A 202 23.49 5.32 7.38
C CYS A 202 24.46 5.63 6.25
N GLU A 203 25.46 6.49 6.50
CA GLU A 203 26.47 6.82 5.49
C GLU A 203 27.17 5.56 4.94
N ALA A 204 27.54 4.62 5.82
CA ALA A 204 28.29 3.42 5.44
C ALA A 204 27.49 2.12 5.51
N LYS A 205 26.23 2.15 5.96
CA LYS A 205 25.43 0.95 6.22
C LYS A 205 23.96 1.15 5.85
N LEU A 206 23.29 0.05 5.54
CA LEU A 206 21.84 0.00 5.45
C LEU A 206 21.35 -1.14 6.35
N VAL A 207 20.49 -0.83 7.31
CA VAL A 207 20.00 -1.80 8.31
C VAL A 207 18.49 -1.79 8.32
N ALA A 208 17.87 -2.97 8.24
CA ALA A 208 16.43 -3.15 8.37
C ALA A 208 16.10 -3.72 9.75
N PHE A 209 15.34 -2.99 10.55
CA PHE A 209 14.74 -3.47 11.79
C PHE A 209 13.34 -4.01 11.51
N THR A 210 13.10 -5.28 11.77
CA THR A 210 11.83 -5.93 11.46
C THR A 210 11.15 -6.43 12.73
N TYR A 211 9.96 -5.92 13.01
CA TYR A 211 9.03 -6.49 13.97
C TYR A 211 8.06 -7.44 13.25
N SER A 212 7.86 -8.63 13.79
CA SER A 212 6.83 -9.55 13.32
C SER A 212 5.72 -9.68 14.33
N ARG A 213 4.45 -9.51 13.90
CA ARG A 213 3.29 -9.73 14.77
C ARG A 213 3.18 -11.19 15.25
N CYS A 214 3.66 -12.14 14.46
CA CYS A 214 3.62 -13.56 14.79
C CYS A 214 4.51 -13.90 15.99
N SER A 215 5.77 -13.43 16.00
CA SER A 215 6.71 -13.68 17.11
C SER A 215 6.59 -12.64 18.22
N GLY A 216 6.10 -11.44 17.92
CA GLY A 216 6.11 -10.30 18.82
C GLY A 216 7.50 -9.75 19.11
N GLN A 217 8.50 -10.09 18.29
CA GLN A 217 9.91 -9.72 18.50
C GLN A 217 10.47 -8.88 17.36
N TRP A 218 11.49 -8.08 17.68
CA TRP A 218 12.31 -7.34 16.73
C TRP A 218 13.53 -8.15 16.31
N HIS A 219 13.97 -7.94 15.07
CA HIS A 219 15.22 -8.44 14.52
C HIS A 219 15.88 -7.33 13.71
N ALA A 220 17.20 -7.37 13.54
CA ALA A 220 17.94 -6.44 12.69
C ALA A 220 18.75 -7.22 11.65
N VAL A 221 18.72 -6.76 10.40
CA VAL A 221 19.51 -7.32 9.30
C VAL A 221 20.25 -6.18 8.62
N GLU A 222 21.58 -6.30 8.53
CA GLU A 222 22.42 -5.38 7.76
C GLU A 222 22.49 -5.85 6.30
N PHE A 223 22.40 -4.93 5.35
CA PHE A 223 22.62 -5.22 3.94
C PHE A 223 24.12 -5.17 3.62
N ASP A 224 24.73 -6.35 3.50
CA ASP A 224 26.17 -6.50 3.25
C ASP A 224 26.64 -5.79 1.96
N GLY A 225 25.79 -5.71 0.94
CA GLY A 225 26.11 -5.10 -0.36
C GLY A 225 26.11 -3.57 -0.38
N TRP A 226 25.67 -2.90 0.70
CA TRP A 226 25.46 -1.44 0.69
C TRP A 226 26.73 -0.65 0.35
N ARG A 227 27.86 -1.02 0.95
CA ARG A 227 29.14 -0.31 0.77
C ARG A 227 29.72 -0.48 -0.62
N ASP A 228 29.49 -1.61 -1.27
CA ASP A 228 29.90 -1.85 -2.64
C ASP A 228 29.00 -1.08 -3.60
N LEU A 229 27.69 -1.04 -3.31
CA LEU A 229 26.68 -0.37 -4.11
C LEU A 229 26.89 1.15 -4.15
N THR A 230 27.28 1.76 -3.04
CA THR A 230 27.52 3.21 -2.91
C THR A 230 29.00 3.59 -3.04
N ARG A 231 29.87 2.65 -3.41
CA ARG A 231 31.31 2.93 -3.52
C ARG A 231 31.60 3.91 -4.66
N GLY A 232 32.25 5.02 -4.32
CA GLY A 232 32.71 5.99 -5.33
C GLY A 232 31.59 6.87 -5.88
N THR A 233 30.34 6.70 -5.42
CA THR A 233 29.29 7.68 -5.65
C THR A 233 29.37 8.74 -4.56
N SER A 234 29.47 9.99 -5.01
CA SER A 234 29.28 11.13 -4.11
C SER A 234 27.92 11.69 -4.47
N ASN A 235 26.89 11.32 -3.71
CA ASN A 235 25.74 12.17 -3.59
C ASN A 235 26.28 13.57 -3.24
N PRO A 236 26.15 14.56 -4.13
CA PRO A 236 26.76 15.87 -3.92
C PRO A 236 26.02 16.67 -2.83
N PHE A 237 24.86 16.18 -2.37
CA PHE A 237 23.99 16.82 -1.39
C PHE A 237 23.57 15.85 -0.25
N PRO A 238 24.52 15.24 0.48
CA PRO A 238 24.21 14.22 1.50
C PRO A 238 23.44 14.78 2.72
N SER A 239 23.51 16.10 2.92
CA SER A 239 22.75 16.79 3.97
C SER A 239 21.29 17.07 3.58
N GLY A 240 20.95 17.07 2.28
CA GLY A 240 19.65 17.53 1.78
C GLY A 240 18.81 16.48 1.06
N GLU A 241 19.43 15.49 0.42
CA GLU A 241 18.74 14.43 -0.32
C GLU A 241 19.30 13.05 0.05
N PRO A 242 18.49 12.10 0.54
CA PRO A 242 18.97 10.74 0.81
C PRO A 242 19.31 9.99 -0.49
N GLU A 243 20.20 8.99 -0.39
CA GLU A 243 20.53 8.09 -1.52
C GLU A 243 19.29 7.37 -2.08
N LEU A 244 18.36 6.99 -1.19
CA LEU A 244 17.14 6.27 -1.53
C LEU A 244 15.99 7.24 -1.80
N SER A 245 15.26 7.03 -2.90
CA SER A 245 13.98 7.71 -3.17
C SER A 245 12.90 7.36 -2.13
N GLY A 246 11.70 7.91 -2.31
CA GLY A 246 10.51 7.34 -1.67
C GLY A 246 10.33 5.86 -2.04
N ARG A 247 9.76 5.08 -1.11
CA ARG A 247 9.54 3.65 -1.27
C ARG A 247 8.36 3.33 -2.18
N TYR A 248 8.51 2.30 -3.00
CA TYR A 248 7.45 1.67 -3.78
C TYR A 248 7.20 0.23 -3.30
N TYR A 249 6.01 -0.30 -3.57
CA TYR A 249 5.68 -1.70 -3.30
C TYR A 249 5.05 -2.32 -4.55
N ALA A 250 5.63 -3.41 -5.03
CA ALA A 250 5.16 -4.13 -6.21
C ALA A 250 5.53 -5.61 -6.09
N HIS A 251 4.56 -6.49 -6.35
CA HIS A 251 4.73 -7.94 -6.40
C HIS A 251 5.41 -8.56 -5.18
N GLY A 252 5.09 -8.06 -3.97
CA GLY A 252 5.69 -8.57 -2.75
C GLY A 252 7.06 -7.99 -2.42
N CYS A 253 7.55 -7.04 -3.21
CA CYS A 253 8.85 -6.41 -3.01
C CYS A 253 8.71 -4.92 -2.70
N PHE A 254 9.58 -4.42 -1.81
CA PHE A 254 9.79 -3.00 -1.62
C PHE A 254 10.92 -2.51 -2.50
N CYS A 255 10.73 -1.38 -3.18
CA CYS A 255 11.69 -0.87 -4.14
C CYS A 255 12.05 0.59 -3.86
N TRP A 256 13.32 0.94 -3.97
CA TRP A 256 13.84 2.30 -3.84
C TRP A 256 14.73 2.62 -5.03
N VAL A 257 14.47 3.75 -5.68
CA VAL A 257 15.31 4.26 -6.76
C VAL A 257 16.53 4.93 -6.14
N MET A 258 17.71 4.52 -6.59
CA MET A 258 18.99 5.10 -6.21
C MET A 258 19.53 5.93 -7.36
N HIS A 259 19.22 7.23 -7.34
CA HIS A 259 19.45 8.15 -8.45
C HIS A 259 20.94 8.33 -8.79
N TRP A 260 21.81 8.26 -7.79
CA TRP A 260 23.25 8.56 -7.94
C TRP A 260 24.06 7.38 -8.48
N VAL A 261 23.60 6.15 -8.22
CA VAL A 261 24.20 4.90 -8.72
C VAL A 261 23.42 4.31 -9.91
N ASN A 262 22.31 4.93 -10.31
CA ASN A 262 21.39 4.46 -11.37
C ASN A 262 20.93 3.00 -11.18
N LYS A 263 20.53 2.66 -9.96
CA LYS A 263 20.04 1.32 -9.60
C LYS A 263 18.71 1.38 -8.87
N LEU A 264 17.96 0.30 -8.95
CA LEU A 264 16.79 0.02 -8.15
C LEU A 264 17.19 -0.96 -7.04
N LEU A 265 17.15 -0.52 -5.79
CA LEU A 265 17.29 -1.41 -4.64
C LEU A 265 15.95 -2.10 -4.39
N VAL A 266 15.97 -3.42 -4.22
CA VAL A 266 14.78 -4.25 -4.02
C VAL A 266 14.95 -5.05 -2.74
N LEU A 267 13.94 -5.02 -1.87
CA LEU A 267 13.82 -5.87 -0.69
C LEU A 267 12.62 -6.80 -0.89
N ASP A 268 12.88 -8.10 -0.95
CA ASP A 268 11.82 -9.10 -0.98
C ASP A 268 11.14 -9.17 0.41
N ALA A 269 9.83 -8.94 0.49
CA ALA A 269 9.12 -8.87 1.76
C ALA A 269 8.87 -10.25 2.42
N ARG A 270 9.13 -11.34 1.70
CA ARG A 270 9.00 -12.72 2.17
C ARG A 270 10.33 -13.25 2.67
N SER A 271 11.41 -13.14 1.88
CA SER A 271 12.74 -13.61 2.28
C SER A 271 13.52 -12.60 3.11
N PHE A 272 13.15 -11.32 3.07
CA PHE A 272 13.90 -10.21 3.66
C PHE A 272 15.31 -10.05 3.07
N GLU A 273 15.50 -10.47 1.82
CA GLU A 273 16.76 -10.33 1.12
C GLU A 273 16.77 -9.09 0.23
N PHE A 274 17.92 -8.40 0.23
CA PHE A 274 18.16 -7.27 -0.64
C PHE A 274 18.81 -7.70 -1.95
N SER A 275 18.40 -7.07 -3.04
CA SER A 275 19.02 -7.19 -4.36
C SER A 275 19.02 -5.82 -5.06
N SER A 276 19.73 -5.71 -6.19
CA SER A 276 19.76 -4.49 -6.97
C SER A 276 19.61 -4.78 -8.45
N ILE A 277 18.87 -3.93 -9.15
CA ILE A 277 18.62 -4.01 -10.60
C ILE A 277 19.12 -2.71 -11.23
N ASP A 278 19.78 -2.76 -12.38
CA ASP A 278 20.20 -1.56 -13.09
C ASP A 278 18.98 -0.82 -13.67
N LEU A 279 18.96 0.51 -13.56
CA LEU A 279 17.90 1.34 -14.15
C LEU A 279 18.21 1.67 -15.61
N PRO A 280 17.19 2.00 -16.43
CA PRO A 280 17.41 2.43 -17.81
C PRO A 280 18.37 3.63 -17.87
N PRO A 281 19.26 3.70 -18.88
CA PRO A 281 20.26 4.77 -18.98
C PRO A 281 19.61 6.16 -19.06
N GLY A 282 20.22 7.16 -18.42
CA GLY A 282 19.68 8.52 -18.39
C GLY A 282 20.22 9.54 -17.40
N PRO A 283 19.64 10.76 -17.38
CA PRO A 283 19.97 11.75 -16.35
C PRO A 283 19.52 11.25 -14.98
N SER A 284 20.35 11.52 -13.97
CA SER A 284 20.16 11.08 -12.58
C SER A 284 18.89 11.65 -11.93
N SER A 285 18.45 12.85 -12.34
CA SER A 285 17.33 13.59 -11.74
C SER A 285 15.94 13.21 -12.28
N ARG A 286 15.78 12.00 -12.82
CA ARG A 286 14.49 11.52 -13.34
C ARG A 286 13.49 11.29 -12.23
N ARG A 287 12.24 11.72 -12.45
CA ARG A 287 11.11 11.33 -11.60
C ARG A 287 10.59 9.99 -12.08
N MET A 288 10.97 8.95 -11.36
CA MET A 288 10.68 7.55 -11.67
C MET A 288 9.70 6.99 -10.64
N VAL A 289 8.86 6.05 -11.07
CA VAL A 289 7.92 5.35 -10.20
C VAL A 289 7.78 3.90 -10.64
N ILE A 290 7.86 2.99 -9.66
CA ILE A 290 7.70 1.55 -9.90
C ILE A 290 6.23 1.19 -9.77
N VAL A 291 5.75 0.39 -10.71
CA VAL A 291 4.38 -0.13 -10.77
C VAL A 291 4.39 -1.65 -10.94
N GLU A 292 3.28 -2.28 -10.58
CA GLU A 292 2.99 -3.64 -10.99
C GLU A 292 2.55 -3.64 -12.45
N ALA A 293 3.27 -4.39 -13.30
CA ALA A 293 2.90 -4.61 -14.69
C ALA A 293 2.17 -5.95 -14.85
N LEU A 294 1.68 -6.21 -16.07
CA LEU A 294 1.04 -7.49 -16.39
C LEU A 294 2.01 -8.65 -16.18
N GLU A 295 1.46 -9.85 -15.93
CA GLU A 295 2.21 -11.11 -15.80
C GLU A 295 3.19 -11.16 -14.61
N GLY A 296 3.02 -10.29 -13.60
CA GLY A 296 3.88 -10.29 -12.41
C GLY A 296 5.24 -9.61 -12.62
N LYS A 297 5.36 -8.77 -13.65
CA LYS A 297 6.57 -8.03 -13.98
C LYS A 297 6.59 -6.66 -13.33
N LEU A 298 7.78 -6.12 -13.08
CA LEU A 298 7.90 -4.72 -12.65
C LEU A 298 7.75 -3.79 -13.86
N GLY A 299 6.92 -2.78 -13.74
CA GLY A 299 6.87 -1.66 -14.65
C GLY A 299 7.54 -0.43 -14.05
N LEU A 300 8.03 0.45 -14.90
CA LEU A 300 8.66 1.70 -14.55
C LEU A 300 8.07 2.81 -15.41
N PHE A 301 7.50 3.82 -14.75
CA PHE A 301 7.18 5.07 -15.43
C PHE A 301 8.26 6.11 -15.14
N THR A 302 8.77 6.74 -16.18
CA THR A 302 9.66 7.89 -16.08
C THR A 302 8.93 9.12 -16.59
N LEU A 303 8.75 10.12 -15.72
CA LEU A 303 8.21 11.42 -16.11
C LEU A 303 9.30 12.26 -16.76
N CYS A 304 9.10 12.54 -18.04
CA CYS A 304 10.02 13.28 -18.89
C CYS A 304 9.39 14.62 -19.31
N ASN A 305 10.25 15.55 -19.73
CA ASN A 305 9.85 16.83 -20.27
C ASN A 305 10.76 17.20 -21.44
N ASP A 306 10.19 17.54 -22.58
CA ASP A 306 10.94 18.14 -23.71
C ASP A 306 10.92 19.68 -23.60
N ASN A 307 12.09 20.26 -23.32
CA ASN A 307 12.35 21.69 -23.36
C ASN A 307 11.36 22.57 -22.55
N ALA A 308 10.84 22.05 -21.44
CA ALA A 308 9.91 22.71 -20.52
C ALA A 308 8.47 22.93 -21.03
N LEU A 309 8.12 22.44 -22.23
CA LEU A 309 6.80 22.71 -22.84
C LEU A 309 5.86 21.50 -22.85
N TYR A 310 6.40 20.28 -22.90
CA TYR A 310 5.59 19.06 -23.03
C TYR A 310 6.06 17.98 -22.07
N TYR A 311 5.15 17.51 -21.22
CA TYR A 311 5.39 16.37 -20.36
C TYR A 311 4.87 15.09 -21.02
N PHE A 312 5.61 14.01 -20.85
CA PHE A 312 5.19 12.66 -21.25
C PHE A 312 5.74 11.64 -20.27
N LEU A 313 5.11 10.48 -20.23
CA LEU A 313 5.60 9.32 -19.48
C LEU A 313 6.25 8.35 -20.46
N TRP A 314 7.47 7.91 -20.13
CA TRP A 314 8.03 6.69 -20.69
C TRP A 314 7.64 5.52 -19.82
N TYR A 315 7.14 4.47 -20.46
CA TYR A 315 6.75 3.23 -19.80
C TYR A 315 7.66 2.09 -20.24
N ASP A 316 8.40 1.55 -19.28
CA ASP A 316 9.30 0.41 -19.44
C ASP A 316 8.78 -0.77 -18.61
N ILE A 317 8.98 -1.99 -19.10
CA ILE A 317 8.71 -3.23 -18.34
C ILE A 317 10.03 -3.98 -18.18
N LEU A 318 10.28 -4.47 -16.97
CA LEU A 318 11.41 -5.33 -16.67
C LEU A 318 11.14 -6.74 -17.21
N GLU A 319 12.00 -7.19 -18.12
CA GLU A 319 11.90 -8.47 -18.80
C GLU A 319 13.26 -9.18 -18.78
N ASN A 320 13.25 -10.49 -18.99
CA ASN A 320 14.48 -11.22 -19.26
C ASN A 320 14.88 -11.00 -20.73
N ASP A 321 16.16 -10.79 -20.98
CA ASP A 321 16.73 -10.85 -22.32
C ASP A 321 16.86 -12.30 -22.83
N ASP A 322 17.39 -12.44 -24.04
CA ASP A 322 17.60 -13.75 -24.68
C ASP A 322 18.58 -14.66 -23.90
N GLU A 323 19.40 -14.07 -23.03
CA GLU A 323 20.39 -14.76 -22.18
C GLU A 323 19.88 -14.98 -20.74
N GLY A 324 18.69 -14.48 -20.40
CA GLY A 324 18.06 -14.60 -19.09
C GLY A 324 18.42 -13.48 -18.09
N ALA A 325 19.14 -12.45 -18.52
CA ALA A 325 19.44 -11.28 -17.69
C ALA A 325 18.29 -10.26 -17.70
N LEU A 326 18.10 -9.58 -16.57
CA LEU A 326 17.03 -8.59 -16.43
C LEU A 326 17.38 -7.30 -17.18
N GLN A 327 16.47 -6.87 -18.06
CA GLN A 327 16.58 -5.62 -18.82
C GLN A 327 15.25 -4.86 -18.86
N TRP A 328 15.32 -3.54 -18.89
CA TRP A 328 14.16 -2.68 -19.07
C TRP A 328 13.84 -2.51 -20.56
N CYS A 329 12.63 -2.89 -20.95
CA CYS A 329 12.15 -2.80 -22.32
C CYS A 329 11.09 -1.69 -22.44
N MET A 330 11.37 -0.67 -23.25
CA MET A 330 10.40 0.39 -23.57
C MET A 330 9.19 -0.20 -24.28
N LYS A 331 8.00 0.12 -23.77
CA LYS A 331 6.72 -0.32 -24.34
C LYS A 331 5.93 0.82 -24.94
N GLU A 332 5.87 1.96 -24.26
CA GLU A 332 4.99 3.05 -24.67
C GLU A 332 5.52 4.43 -24.23
N ILE A 333 5.13 5.46 -25.00
CA ILE A 333 5.25 6.86 -24.63
C ILE A 333 3.85 7.43 -24.50
N ILE A 334 3.49 7.88 -23.29
CA ILE A 334 2.16 8.43 -23.00
C ILE A 334 2.26 9.95 -22.92
N PRO A 335 1.70 10.70 -23.88
CA PRO A 335 1.68 12.15 -23.82
C PRO A 335 0.77 12.62 -22.68
N LEU A 336 1.22 13.60 -21.90
CA LEU A 336 0.39 14.26 -20.90
C LEU A 336 -0.16 15.57 -21.45
N HIS A 337 -1.21 16.09 -20.80
CA HIS A 337 -1.92 17.26 -21.30
C HIS A 337 -1.04 18.54 -21.18
N GLU A 338 -0.90 19.25 -22.30
CA GLU A 338 0.10 20.32 -22.48
C GLU A 338 -0.07 21.51 -21.51
N ASN A 339 -1.29 21.79 -21.05
CA ASN A 339 -1.56 22.92 -20.17
C ASN A 339 -1.03 22.76 -18.72
N PHE A 340 -0.48 21.61 -18.35
CA PHE A 340 -0.07 21.33 -16.98
C PHE A 340 1.41 20.94 -16.87
N ASN A 341 2.05 21.43 -15.80
CA ASN A 341 3.25 20.83 -15.24
C ASN A 341 2.86 19.64 -14.38
N TYR A 342 3.63 18.57 -14.43
CA TYR A 342 3.27 17.35 -13.70
C TYR A 342 4.24 17.02 -12.56
N ASN A 343 3.68 16.46 -11.50
CA ASN A 343 4.41 15.74 -10.48
C ASN A 343 3.80 14.35 -10.28
N ILE A 344 4.63 13.36 -9.95
CA ILE A 344 4.16 12.04 -9.56
C ILE A 344 3.84 12.10 -8.06
N LEU A 345 2.64 11.67 -7.68
CA LEU A 345 2.24 11.54 -6.28
C LEU A 345 2.49 10.13 -5.74
N GLY A 346 2.43 9.12 -6.61
CA GLY A 346 2.66 7.72 -6.24
C GLY A 346 1.74 6.77 -7.01
N VAL A 347 1.64 5.54 -6.52
CA VAL A 347 0.85 4.45 -7.12
C VAL A 347 -0.06 3.86 -6.07
N ALA A 348 -1.33 3.65 -6.39
CA ALA A 348 -2.28 3.01 -5.49
C ALA A 348 -3.42 2.33 -6.26
N GLY A 349 -3.79 1.11 -5.87
CA GLY A 349 -4.96 0.42 -6.40
C GLY A 349 -4.96 0.21 -7.92
N GLY A 350 -3.77 0.06 -8.53
CA GLY A 350 -3.60 -0.07 -9.98
C GLY A 350 -3.60 1.25 -10.74
N TYR A 351 -3.60 2.40 -10.05
CA TYR A 351 -3.55 3.72 -10.66
C TYR A 351 -2.21 4.40 -10.40
N LEU A 352 -1.67 5.05 -11.44
CA LEU A 352 -0.62 6.07 -11.30
C LEU A 352 -1.28 7.42 -10.99
N LEU A 353 -0.88 8.03 -9.87
CA LEU A 353 -1.42 9.31 -9.43
C LEU A 353 -0.48 10.45 -9.86
N LEU A 354 -1.02 11.35 -10.68
CA LEU A 354 -0.32 12.53 -11.16
C LEU A 354 -0.99 13.80 -10.64
N GLN A 355 -0.17 14.78 -10.26
CA GLN A 355 -0.62 16.12 -9.93
C GLN A 355 -0.26 17.07 -11.07
N GLY A 356 -1.27 17.63 -11.72
CA GLY A 356 -1.12 18.68 -12.72
C GLY A 356 -1.23 20.07 -12.10
N PHE A 357 -0.28 20.94 -12.40
CA PHE A 357 -0.30 22.37 -12.05
C PHE A 357 -0.43 23.18 -13.33
N PRO A 358 -1.39 24.11 -13.44
CA PRO A 358 -1.42 25.04 -14.58
C PRO A 358 -0.07 25.75 -14.71
N HIS A 359 0.36 26.07 -15.93
CA HIS A 359 1.68 26.69 -16.17
C HIS A 359 1.91 27.99 -15.38
N ASP A 360 0.84 28.76 -15.15
CA ASP A 360 0.89 30.01 -14.38
C ASP A 360 0.97 29.79 -12.86
N PHE A 361 0.72 28.56 -12.39
CA PHE A 361 0.78 28.20 -11.00
C PHE A 361 2.20 27.78 -10.63
N ARG A 362 2.96 28.70 -10.02
CA ARG A 362 4.16 28.34 -9.28
C ARG A 362 3.73 27.78 -7.93
N PRO A 363 3.85 26.48 -7.66
CA PRO A 363 3.69 26.02 -6.28
C PRO A 363 4.75 26.74 -5.46
N LYS A 364 4.33 27.51 -4.45
CA LYS A 364 5.21 27.78 -3.32
C LYS A 364 5.63 26.39 -2.85
N LYS A 365 6.90 26.04 -2.98
CA LYS A 365 7.43 24.82 -2.37
C LYS A 365 7.09 24.92 -0.88
N LEU A 366 5.97 24.32 -0.48
CA LEU A 366 5.73 23.93 0.88
C LEU A 366 6.50 22.62 0.99
N CYS A 367 7.81 22.76 1.20
CA CYS A 367 8.58 21.70 1.82
C CYS A 367 7.91 21.50 3.18
N PHE A 368 7.09 20.48 3.31
CA PHE A 368 6.89 19.87 4.61
C PHE A 368 8.21 19.15 4.86
N HIS A 369 9.04 19.79 5.70
CA HIS A 369 10.28 19.21 6.20
C HIS A 369 9.98 18.07 7.15
#